data_AF-A0A7W1SAL3-F1
#
_entry.id   AF-A0A7W1SAL3-F1
#
_cell.length_a   1.000
_cell.length_b   1.000
_cell.length_c   1.000
_cell.angle_alpha   90.00
_cell.angle_beta   90.00
_cell.angle_gamma   90.00
#
_symmetry.space_group_name_H-M   'P 1'
#
loop_
_entity.id
_entity.type
_entity.pdbx_description
1 polymer ?
#
loop_
_entity_poly.entity_id
_entity_poly.type
_entity_poly.pdbx_seq_one_letter_code
_entity_poly.pdbx_strand_id
1 'polypeptide(L)'
;MKDAQQQGTSASRTAQHFDIRTPPPRPVIGIEAEFTLFVNEVKRRPEEVFGTPAKLIGKRMIPRTGRSYQLPSGGAIYFDTGVIEVATPIVEQQPGCCYRATRLLWEQIRYVREELDAWSARNRCVCRLQGFSTHYNFSFPQERRSRERTASKLAFLLAHILPAPVLLLAANRDSTAVGVRPRGSRLEVTTDFTPDAPLMLATCGLIMGVAESVMRWDRYEVDQIARKAIPQLTPFRLRKHSSRRGWRVISSSLSRNPFTTDPNVAAWRLRDGRTASLREVAAETTRPFRQEIRRLSDAATLRHIDAVFAGDARSLLDFPKRPNVYDDAGHLIHWNRRRVRHWARSDYEKVIHRVIAHEPMWIGGKRYKAERMQGWYEVVFREVQTGVRRVMNLDELVRLTVRKRR
;
A
#
# COMPACT_ATOMS: atom_id res chain seq x y z
N MET A 1 -41.15 54.12 29.23
CA MET A 1 -42.13 53.44 28.37
C MET A 1 -41.86 53.86 26.93
N LYS A 2 -41.17 52.99 26.18
CA LYS A 2 -40.97 53.08 24.72
C LYS A 2 -40.86 51.65 24.20
N ASP A 3 -41.73 51.32 23.27
CA ASP A 3 -41.70 50.11 22.45
C ASP A 3 -40.50 50.12 21.50
N ALA A 4 -39.94 48.93 21.26
CA ALA A 4 -39.61 48.40 19.93
C ALA A 4 -38.92 47.04 20.09
N GLN A 5 -39.70 45.97 19.97
CA GLN A 5 -39.23 44.62 19.73
C GLN A 5 -38.95 44.43 18.23
N GLN A 6 -37.70 44.14 17.87
CA GLN A 6 -37.34 43.26 16.77
C GLN A 6 -35.84 42.99 16.81
N GLN A 7 -35.45 41.75 17.12
CA GLN A 7 -34.28 41.12 16.49
C GLN A 7 -34.36 39.61 16.69
N GLY A 8 -34.40 38.92 15.56
CA GLY A 8 -34.58 37.48 15.47
C GLY A 8 -33.38 36.71 16.00
N THR A 9 -33.68 35.56 16.58
CA THR A 9 -32.70 34.51 16.84
C THR A 9 -33.08 33.29 16.03
N SER A 10 -32.25 32.99 15.04
CA SER A 10 -32.30 31.79 14.24
C SER A 10 -32.15 30.55 15.12
N ALA A 11 -33.21 29.74 15.19
CA ALA A 11 -33.20 28.46 15.87
C ALA A 11 -32.08 27.57 15.32
N SER A 12 -31.15 27.20 16.20
CA SER A 12 -30.06 26.27 15.97
C SER A 12 -30.60 24.92 15.49
N ARG A 13 -30.19 24.49 14.28
CA ARG A 13 -30.30 23.09 13.87
C ARG A 13 -29.31 22.27 14.69
N THR A 14 -29.82 21.63 15.73
CA THR A 14 -29.17 20.57 16.48
C THR A 14 -28.77 19.44 15.52
N ALA A 15 -27.48 19.40 15.19
CA ALA A 15 -26.86 18.21 14.63
C ALA A 15 -26.90 17.12 15.72
N GLN A 16 -27.86 16.20 15.60
CA GLN A 16 -27.88 15.00 16.42
C GLN A 16 -26.60 14.20 16.16
N HIS A 17 -25.68 14.28 17.13
CA HIS A 17 -24.57 13.36 17.29
C HIS A 17 -25.15 11.96 17.49
N PHE A 18 -25.12 11.15 16.44
CA PHE A 18 -25.28 9.71 16.58
C PHE A 18 -23.96 9.14 17.06
N ASP A 19 -23.88 8.89 18.36
CA ASP A 19 -22.81 8.13 18.99
C ASP A 19 -23.00 6.64 18.67
N ILE A 20 -22.69 6.27 17.42
CA ILE A 20 -22.41 4.87 17.07
C ILE A 20 -20.95 4.67 17.47
N ARG A 21 -20.73 3.93 18.56
CA ARG A 21 -19.40 3.43 18.93
C ARG A 21 -18.89 2.55 17.79
N THR A 22 -18.16 3.16 16.86
CA THR A 22 -17.52 2.47 15.74
C THR A 22 -16.57 1.43 16.34
N PRO A 23 -16.78 0.12 16.12
CA PRO A 23 -15.76 -0.85 16.49
C PRO A 23 -14.45 -0.45 15.81
N PRO A 24 -13.29 -0.62 16.48
CA PRO A 24 -12.04 -0.17 15.90
C PRO A 24 -11.85 -0.86 14.55
N PRO A 25 -11.37 -0.12 13.53
CA PRO A 25 -11.20 -0.68 12.21
C PRO A 25 -10.33 -1.93 12.34
N ARG A 26 -10.83 -3.06 11.84
CA ARG A 26 -10.02 -4.27 11.73
C ARG A 26 -8.68 -3.91 11.08
N PRO A 27 -7.56 -4.56 11.48
CA PRO A 27 -6.28 -4.29 10.83
C PRO A 27 -6.39 -4.50 9.32
N VAL A 28 -5.81 -3.60 8.55
CA VAL A 28 -5.89 -3.56 7.09
C VAL A 28 -4.54 -3.29 6.46
N ILE A 29 -4.43 -3.68 5.20
CA ILE A 29 -3.29 -3.41 4.33
C ILE A 29 -3.74 -2.72 3.03
N GLY A 30 -2.82 -2.04 2.38
CA GLY A 30 -3.00 -1.50 1.04
C GLY A 30 -1.66 -1.32 0.34
N ILE A 31 -1.66 -1.29 -0.99
CA ILE A 31 -0.46 -1.05 -1.79
C ILE A 31 -0.73 0.11 -2.73
N GLU A 32 0.25 0.99 -2.89
CA GLU A 32 0.22 2.11 -3.84
C GLU A 32 1.42 1.95 -4.78
N ALA A 33 1.26 2.31 -6.06
CA ALA A 33 2.33 2.35 -7.04
C ALA A 33 2.29 3.67 -7.81
N GLU A 34 3.46 4.27 -7.98
CA GLU A 34 3.66 5.54 -8.68
C GLU A 34 4.31 5.30 -10.04
N PHE A 35 3.84 6.03 -11.05
CA PHE A 35 4.32 5.94 -12.42
C PHE A 35 4.65 7.31 -13.00
N THR A 36 5.84 7.44 -13.57
CA THR A 36 6.16 8.57 -14.43
C THR A 36 5.49 8.38 -15.79
N LEU A 37 4.81 9.42 -16.27
CA LEU A 37 4.18 9.42 -17.58
C LEU A 37 5.16 9.91 -18.65
N PHE A 38 5.24 9.18 -19.76
CA PHE A 38 5.88 9.63 -20.99
C PHE A 38 4.84 9.75 -22.09
N VAL A 39 4.96 10.81 -22.90
CA VAL A 39 4.17 11.03 -24.12
C VAL A 39 5.15 11.34 -25.25
N ASN A 40 5.17 10.49 -26.29
CA ASN A 40 6.13 10.54 -27.39
C ASN A 40 7.59 10.62 -26.88
N GLU A 41 7.95 9.71 -25.96
CA GLU A 41 9.27 9.65 -25.30
C GLU A 41 9.68 10.87 -24.45
N VAL A 42 8.80 11.85 -24.28
CA VAL A 42 9.03 12.99 -23.39
C VAL A 42 8.32 12.77 -22.06
N LYS A 43 9.05 12.91 -20.94
CA LYS A 43 8.46 12.89 -19.60
C LYS A 43 7.47 14.06 -19.46
N ARG A 44 6.25 13.78 -19.01
CA ARG A 44 5.19 14.78 -18.82
C ARG A 44 4.53 14.62 -17.46
N ARG A 45 4.01 15.73 -16.94
CA ARG A 45 3.20 15.72 -15.73
C ARG A 45 1.76 15.37 -16.08
N PRO A 46 1.15 14.36 -15.44
CA PRO A 46 -0.23 13.96 -15.76
C PRO A 46 -1.25 15.08 -15.58
N GLU A 47 -1.02 16.00 -14.65
CA GLU A 47 -1.87 17.17 -14.42
C GLU A 47 -1.83 18.15 -15.60
N GLU A 48 -0.71 18.24 -16.32
CA GLU A 48 -0.58 19.10 -17.50
C GLU A 48 -1.18 18.45 -18.74
N VAL A 49 -1.10 17.11 -18.86
CA VAL A 49 -1.62 16.37 -20.01
C VAL A 49 -3.14 16.17 -19.89
N PHE A 50 -3.61 15.74 -18.72
CA PHE A 50 -5.01 15.35 -18.52
C PHE A 50 -5.79 16.30 -17.60
N GLY A 51 -5.13 17.18 -16.83
CA GLY A 51 -5.78 17.99 -15.79
C GLY A 51 -6.15 17.18 -14.54
N THR A 52 -7.08 16.23 -14.68
CA THR A 52 -7.51 15.34 -13.59
C THR A 52 -7.66 13.90 -14.07
N PRO A 53 -7.63 12.90 -13.16
CA PRO A 53 -7.87 11.51 -13.53
C PRO A 53 -9.20 11.27 -14.28
N ALA A 54 -10.22 12.10 -14.04
CA ALA A 54 -11.52 12.00 -14.71
C ALA A 54 -11.47 12.29 -16.22
N LYS A 55 -10.42 12.95 -16.74
CA LYS A 55 -10.23 13.13 -18.19
C LYS A 55 -9.44 12.00 -18.85
N LEU A 56 -8.74 11.18 -18.05
CA LEU A 56 -8.05 9.98 -18.52
C LEU A 56 -9.01 8.78 -18.54
N ILE A 57 -9.72 8.55 -17.43
CA ILE A 57 -10.60 7.39 -17.24
C ILE A 57 -11.97 7.63 -17.88
N GLY A 58 -12.34 6.81 -18.86
CA GLY A 58 -13.58 6.95 -19.63
C GLY A 58 -14.85 6.52 -18.88
N LYS A 59 -14.72 5.66 -17.86
CA LYS A 59 -15.85 5.21 -17.04
C LYS A 59 -16.10 6.11 -15.83
N ARG A 60 -17.36 6.18 -15.40
CA ARG A 60 -17.76 6.95 -14.21
C ARG A 60 -17.05 6.46 -12.95
N MET A 61 -16.33 7.36 -12.29
CA MET A 61 -15.67 7.14 -11.01
C MET A 61 -16.47 7.70 -9.83
N ILE A 62 -16.14 7.25 -8.62
CA ILE A 62 -16.64 7.85 -7.38
C ILE A 62 -15.57 8.82 -6.87
N PRO A 63 -15.89 10.09 -6.57
CA PRO A 63 -14.90 11.01 -6.00
C PRO A 63 -14.43 10.51 -4.63
N ARG A 64 -13.17 10.79 -4.29
CA ARG A 64 -12.62 10.59 -2.95
C ARG A 64 -12.34 11.96 -2.32
N THR A 65 -11.85 12.00 -1.08
CA THR A 65 -11.35 13.26 -0.48
C THR A 65 -10.16 13.80 -1.31
N GLY A 66 -10.15 15.11 -1.57
CA GLY A 66 -9.12 15.77 -2.38
C GLY A 66 -9.31 15.54 -3.89
N ARG A 67 -8.19 15.36 -4.62
CA ARG A 67 -8.17 15.18 -6.09
C ARG A 67 -8.11 13.72 -6.54
N SER A 68 -8.39 12.79 -5.62
CA SER A 68 -8.38 11.35 -5.90
C SER A 68 -9.76 10.81 -6.25
N TYR A 69 -9.78 9.71 -7.01
CA TYR A 69 -11.00 9.06 -7.48
C TYR A 69 -10.93 7.56 -7.24
N GLN A 70 -12.07 6.94 -6.94
CA GLN A 70 -12.21 5.49 -6.89
C GLN A 70 -12.37 4.97 -8.33
N LEU A 71 -11.46 4.10 -8.74
CA LEU A 71 -11.47 3.44 -10.04
C LEU A 71 -12.62 2.43 -10.14
N PRO A 72 -13.15 2.18 -11.36
CA PRO A 72 -14.12 1.11 -11.62
C PRO A 72 -13.57 -0.30 -11.35
N SER A 73 -12.25 -0.47 -11.40
CA SER A 73 -11.55 -1.69 -10.99
C SER A 73 -11.45 -1.86 -9.47
N GLY A 74 -11.93 -0.88 -8.69
CA GLY A 74 -12.10 -0.97 -7.24
C GLY A 74 -11.02 -0.32 -6.41
N GLY A 75 -9.89 0.10 -6.97
CA GLY A 75 -8.86 0.87 -6.28
C GLY A 75 -9.04 2.38 -6.41
N ALA A 76 -7.97 3.14 -6.28
CA ALA A 76 -7.98 4.59 -6.45
C ALA A 76 -6.90 5.05 -7.44
N ILE A 77 -7.15 6.20 -8.06
CA ILE A 77 -6.22 6.93 -8.91
C ILE A 77 -6.13 8.39 -8.47
N TYR A 78 -4.93 8.94 -8.51
CA TYR A 78 -4.69 10.37 -8.42
C TYR A 78 -3.38 10.76 -9.12
N PHE A 79 -3.23 12.06 -9.37
CA PHE A 79 -1.98 12.62 -9.82
C PHE A 79 -1.30 13.25 -8.61
N ASP A 80 -0.15 12.72 -8.21
CA ASP A 80 0.66 13.25 -7.11
C ASP A 80 1.93 13.86 -7.66
N THR A 81 2.02 15.18 -7.64
CA THR A 81 3.27 15.90 -7.90
C THR A 81 3.98 15.44 -9.20
N GLY A 82 3.23 15.25 -10.29
CA GLY A 82 3.80 14.86 -11.59
C GLY A 82 3.95 13.35 -11.85
N VAL A 83 3.42 12.49 -10.98
CA VAL A 83 3.26 11.05 -11.25
C VAL A 83 1.79 10.64 -11.26
N ILE A 84 1.48 9.54 -11.96
CA ILE A 84 0.21 8.84 -11.82
C ILE A 84 0.38 7.86 -10.67
N GLU A 85 -0.44 8.01 -9.63
CA GLU A 85 -0.47 7.06 -8.54
C GLU A 85 -1.73 6.20 -8.60
N VAL A 86 -1.54 4.90 -8.41
CA VAL A 86 -2.59 3.89 -8.39
C VAL A 86 -2.53 3.15 -7.07
N ALA A 87 -3.65 3.08 -6.36
CA ALA A 87 -3.74 2.44 -5.05
C ALA A 87 -4.76 1.31 -5.04
N THR A 88 -4.49 0.26 -4.27
CA THR A 88 -5.47 -0.80 -4.00
C THR A 88 -6.65 -0.26 -3.19
N PRO A 89 -7.84 -0.88 -3.27
CA PRO A 89 -8.72 -0.82 -2.12
C PRO A 89 -8.01 -1.43 -0.90
N ILE A 90 -8.41 -1.03 0.30
CA ILE A 90 -7.89 -1.66 1.52
C ILE A 90 -8.39 -3.10 1.63
N VAL A 91 -7.53 -3.95 2.17
CA VAL A 91 -7.79 -5.38 2.38
C VAL A 91 -7.61 -5.70 3.86
N GLU A 92 -8.57 -6.42 4.44
CA GLU A 92 -8.52 -6.92 5.81
C GLU A 92 -7.29 -7.81 6.01
N GLN A 93 -6.56 -7.62 7.12
CA GLN A 93 -5.38 -8.39 7.47
C GLN A 93 -5.78 -9.79 7.97
N GLN A 94 -6.04 -10.68 7.04
CA GLN A 94 -6.40 -12.08 7.21
C GLN A 94 -5.50 -12.96 6.32
N PRO A 95 -5.51 -14.30 6.48
CA PRO A 95 -4.81 -15.18 5.54
C PRO A 95 -5.12 -14.86 4.08
N GLY A 96 -4.07 -14.81 3.26
CA GLY A 96 -4.13 -14.42 1.85
C GLY A 96 -4.28 -12.93 1.58
N CYS A 97 -4.20 -12.04 2.60
CA CYS A 97 -4.33 -10.60 2.39
C CYS A 97 -3.25 -10.06 1.43
N CYS A 98 -2.00 -10.48 1.59
CA CYS A 98 -0.90 -10.05 0.71
C CYS A 98 -1.17 -10.41 -0.74
N TYR A 99 -1.64 -11.64 -1.01
CA TYR A 99 -2.04 -12.06 -2.35
C TYR A 99 -3.15 -11.16 -2.91
N ARG A 100 -4.20 -10.89 -2.13
CA ARG A 100 -5.32 -10.05 -2.57
C ARG A 100 -4.85 -8.64 -2.87
N ALA A 101 -4.04 -8.03 -2.01
CA ALA A 101 -3.53 -6.68 -2.20
C ALA A 101 -2.64 -6.59 -3.45
N THR A 102 -1.70 -7.52 -3.63
CA THR A 102 -0.85 -7.56 -4.83
C THR A 102 -1.68 -7.77 -6.10
N ARG A 103 -2.64 -8.71 -6.09
CA ARG A 103 -3.57 -8.91 -7.22
C ARG A 103 -4.30 -7.63 -7.56
N LEU A 104 -4.92 -7.01 -6.56
CA LEU A 104 -5.75 -5.82 -6.73
C LEU A 104 -4.92 -4.69 -7.33
N LEU A 105 -3.67 -4.52 -6.93
CA LEU A 105 -2.79 -3.50 -7.47
C LEU A 105 -2.54 -3.74 -8.97
N TRP A 106 -2.15 -4.96 -9.35
CA TRP A 106 -1.93 -5.30 -10.75
C TRP A 106 -3.19 -5.20 -11.61
N GLU A 107 -4.36 -5.52 -11.06
CA GLU A 107 -5.64 -5.26 -11.72
C GLU A 107 -5.89 -3.77 -11.94
N GLN A 108 -5.54 -2.90 -10.97
CA GLN A 108 -5.65 -1.46 -11.15
C GLN A 108 -4.65 -0.91 -12.18
N ILE A 109 -3.37 -1.33 -12.10
CA ILE A 109 -2.32 -0.92 -13.03
C ILE A 109 -2.73 -1.27 -14.45
N ARG A 110 -3.21 -2.50 -14.66
CA ARG A 110 -3.73 -2.94 -15.96
C ARG A 110 -4.90 -2.08 -16.43
N TYR A 111 -5.87 -1.82 -15.56
CA TYR A 111 -7.02 -0.98 -15.91
C TYR A 111 -6.59 0.42 -16.36
N VAL A 112 -5.66 1.05 -15.62
CA VAL A 112 -5.14 2.38 -15.96
C VAL A 112 -4.32 2.34 -17.26
N ARG A 113 -3.54 1.27 -17.50
CA ARG A 113 -2.82 1.08 -18.77
C ARG A 113 -3.79 0.99 -19.95
N GLU A 114 -4.86 0.22 -19.85
CA GLU A 114 -5.88 0.08 -20.90
C GLU A 114 -6.59 1.41 -21.20
N GLU A 115 -6.90 2.21 -20.16
CA GLU A 115 -7.45 3.56 -20.33
C GLU A 115 -6.43 4.53 -20.97
N LEU A 116 -5.15 4.40 -20.62
CA LEU A 116 -4.07 5.18 -21.23
C LEU A 116 -3.89 4.80 -22.71
N ASP A 117 -3.93 3.51 -23.06
CA ASP A 117 -3.87 3.03 -24.45
C ASP A 117 -5.00 3.60 -25.29
N ALA A 118 -6.22 3.55 -24.77
CA ALA A 118 -7.39 4.11 -25.43
C ALA A 118 -7.30 5.65 -25.58
N TRP A 119 -6.68 6.33 -24.61
CA TRP A 119 -6.41 7.76 -24.72
C TRP A 119 -5.33 8.05 -25.77
N SER A 120 -4.22 7.31 -25.75
CA SER A 120 -3.11 7.42 -26.72
C SER A 120 -3.60 7.25 -28.16
N ALA A 121 -4.40 6.22 -28.42
CA ALA A 121 -4.98 5.97 -29.74
C ALA A 121 -5.87 7.12 -30.21
N ARG A 122 -6.76 7.63 -29.35
CA ARG A 122 -7.64 8.77 -29.67
C ARG A 122 -6.87 10.06 -29.96
N ASN A 123 -5.73 10.26 -29.32
CA ASN A 123 -4.91 11.47 -29.45
C ASN A 123 -3.72 11.29 -30.41
N ARG A 124 -3.63 10.15 -31.11
CA ARG A 124 -2.56 9.83 -32.08
C ARG A 124 -1.15 10.08 -31.53
N CYS A 125 -0.91 9.63 -30.31
CA CYS A 125 0.38 9.71 -29.64
C CYS A 125 0.72 8.38 -28.98
N VAL A 126 1.98 8.23 -28.56
CA VAL A 126 2.44 7.06 -27.81
C VAL A 126 2.59 7.47 -26.35
N CYS A 127 1.90 6.79 -25.44
CA CYS A 127 2.12 6.97 -24.01
C CYS A 127 2.70 5.71 -23.38
N ARG A 128 3.53 5.89 -22.34
CA ARG A 128 3.98 4.80 -21.50
C ARG A 128 4.10 5.20 -20.04
N LEU A 129 3.96 4.21 -19.16
CA LEU A 129 4.09 4.34 -17.72
C LEU A 129 5.43 3.76 -17.30
N GLN A 130 6.34 4.60 -16.82
CA GLN A 130 7.57 4.12 -16.21
C GLN A 130 7.35 3.93 -14.71
N GLY A 131 7.58 2.71 -14.20
CA GLY A 131 7.48 2.39 -12.79
C GLY A 131 8.46 3.23 -11.96
N PHE A 132 7.96 3.91 -10.95
CA PHE A 132 8.74 4.80 -10.10
C PHE A 132 8.90 4.24 -8.69
N SER A 133 7.81 4.12 -7.92
CA SER A 133 7.85 3.65 -6.54
C SER A 133 6.70 2.69 -6.20
N THR A 134 6.83 2.00 -5.08
CA THR A 134 5.75 1.22 -4.46
C THR A 134 5.73 1.46 -2.96
N HIS A 135 4.53 1.69 -2.43
CA HIS A 135 4.29 1.91 -1.00
C HIS A 135 3.41 0.80 -0.43
N TYR A 136 3.93 0.09 0.56
CA TYR A 136 3.22 -0.94 1.30
C TYR A 136 2.70 -0.33 2.59
N ASN A 137 1.38 -0.26 2.72
CA ASN A 137 0.69 0.38 3.82
C ASN A 137 0.02 -0.65 4.72
N PHE A 138 0.12 -0.46 6.03
CA PHE A 138 -0.58 -1.29 7.02
C PHE A 138 -1.00 -0.48 8.23
N SER A 139 -2.18 -0.80 8.76
CA SER A 139 -2.75 -0.14 9.93
C SER A 139 -1.92 -0.39 11.19
N PHE A 140 -1.84 0.62 12.04
CA PHE A 140 -1.34 0.55 13.41
C PHE A 140 -2.52 0.73 14.38
N PRO A 141 -3.00 -0.36 15.01
CA PRO A 141 -4.18 -0.32 15.86
C PRO A 141 -3.95 0.55 17.11
N GLN A 142 -4.92 1.42 17.41
CA GLN A 142 -4.82 2.39 18.51
C GLN A 142 -4.76 1.69 19.88
N GLU A 143 -5.36 0.51 20.00
CA GLU A 143 -5.40 -0.31 21.21
C GLU A 143 -4.02 -0.84 21.59
N ARG A 144 -3.10 -0.95 20.61
CA ARG A 144 -1.71 -1.35 20.85
C ARG A 144 -0.81 -0.17 21.24
N ARG A 145 -1.35 1.05 21.32
CA ARG A 145 -0.55 2.25 21.58
C ARG A 145 -0.24 2.37 23.08
N SER A 146 1.04 2.56 23.39
CA SER A 146 1.52 2.95 24.72
C SER A 146 2.68 3.95 24.58
N ARG A 147 3.21 4.44 25.71
CA ARG A 147 4.43 5.29 25.71
C ARG A 147 5.62 4.59 25.03
N GLU A 148 5.68 3.27 25.14
CA GLU A 148 6.74 2.43 24.57
C GLU A 148 6.40 1.89 23.18
N ARG A 149 5.11 1.88 22.83
CA ARG A 149 4.60 1.33 21.57
C ARG A 149 3.86 2.41 20.78
N THR A 150 4.59 3.15 19.95
CA THR A 150 4.02 4.16 19.04
C THR A 150 4.33 3.81 17.59
N ALA A 151 3.52 4.29 16.64
CA ALA A 151 3.77 4.12 15.21
C ALA A 151 5.15 4.64 14.80
N SER A 152 5.62 5.75 15.39
CA SER A 152 6.96 6.29 15.14
C SER A 152 8.07 5.37 15.65
N LYS A 153 7.96 4.84 16.88
CA LYS A 153 8.94 3.89 17.42
C LYS A 153 8.95 2.58 16.62
N LEU A 154 7.78 2.10 16.22
CA LEU A 154 7.65 0.92 15.35
C LEU A 154 8.32 1.16 14.00
N ALA A 155 8.05 2.29 13.34
CA ALA A 155 8.64 2.62 12.05
C ALA A 155 10.17 2.78 12.15
N PHE A 156 10.69 3.30 13.25
CA PHE A 156 12.13 3.34 13.51
C PHE A 156 12.72 1.93 13.63
N LEU A 157 12.11 1.09 14.46
CA LEU A 157 12.55 -0.30 14.66
C LEU A 157 12.49 -1.11 13.36
N LEU A 158 11.40 -0.99 12.60
CA LEU A 158 11.26 -1.65 11.28
C LEU A 158 12.28 -1.14 10.27
N ALA A 159 12.70 0.12 10.33
CA ALA A 159 13.78 0.64 9.49
C ALA A 159 15.14 0.01 9.79
N HIS A 160 15.33 -0.62 10.96
CA HIS A 160 16.51 -1.44 11.25
C HIS A 160 16.39 -2.90 10.78
N ILE A 161 15.16 -3.44 10.70
CA ILE A 161 14.91 -4.87 10.43
C ILE A 161 14.68 -5.11 8.93
N LEU A 162 13.81 -4.32 8.29
CA LEU A 162 13.36 -4.57 6.92
C LEU A 162 14.38 -4.36 5.79
N PRO A 163 15.40 -3.47 5.87
CA PRO A 163 16.16 -3.07 4.70
C PRO A 163 16.80 -4.23 3.92
N ALA A 164 17.58 -5.10 4.58
CA ALA A 164 18.29 -6.18 3.90
C ALA A 164 17.35 -7.12 3.10
N PRO A 165 16.27 -7.68 3.70
CA PRO A 165 15.37 -8.54 2.94
C PRO A 165 14.51 -7.77 1.92
N VAL A 166 14.10 -6.51 2.18
CA VAL A 166 13.33 -5.71 1.20
C VAL A 166 14.19 -5.32 -0.01
N LEU A 167 15.48 -5.03 0.18
CA LEU A 167 16.41 -4.75 -0.92
C LEU A 167 16.44 -5.91 -1.94
N LEU A 168 16.54 -7.14 -1.47
CA LEU A 168 16.57 -8.31 -2.35
C LEU A 168 15.24 -8.58 -3.06
N LEU A 169 14.10 -8.24 -2.44
CA LEU A 169 12.79 -8.54 -3.04
C LEU A 169 12.25 -7.41 -3.93
N ALA A 170 12.66 -6.15 -3.71
CA ALA A 170 12.01 -5.01 -4.35
C ALA A 170 12.94 -3.97 -4.97
N ALA A 171 14.23 -3.95 -4.62
CA ALA A 171 15.17 -3.00 -5.17
C ALA A 171 15.83 -3.51 -6.45
N ASN A 172 16.39 -2.57 -7.22
CA ASN A 172 17.17 -2.80 -8.43
C ASN A 172 18.45 -1.94 -8.39
N ARG A 173 19.25 -1.99 -9.47
CA ARG A 173 20.55 -1.29 -9.54
C ARG A 173 20.44 0.24 -9.50
N ASP A 174 19.31 0.81 -9.90
CA ASP A 174 19.05 2.26 -9.90
C ASP A 174 18.30 2.72 -8.63
N SER A 175 17.98 1.79 -7.72
CA SER A 175 17.25 2.13 -6.50
C SER A 175 18.03 3.10 -5.61
N THR A 176 17.29 4.00 -4.98
CA THR A 176 17.89 5.08 -4.18
C THR A 176 17.72 4.89 -2.68
N ALA A 177 16.63 4.24 -2.26
CA ALA A 177 16.32 4.04 -0.84
C ALA A 177 15.33 2.91 -0.59
N VAL A 178 15.41 2.32 0.60
CA VAL A 178 14.28 1.66 1.26
C VAL A 178 13.87 2.51 2.46
N GLY A 179 12.59 2.86 2.57
CA GLY A 179 12.07 3.76 3.58
C GLY A 179 10.99 3.14 4.45
N VAL A 180 10.88 3.61 5.70
CA VAL A 180 9.79 3.26 6.62
C VAL A 180 9.30 4.52 7.31
N ARG A 181 7.97 4.73 7.29
CA ARG A 181 7.37 6.00 7.68
C ARG A 181 6.10 5.78 8.51
N PRO A 182 5.93 6.51 9.62
CA PRO A 182 4.65 6.60 10.31
C PRO A 182 3.71 7.60 9.60
N ARG A 183 2.42 7.30 9.60
CA ARG A 183 1.34 8.08 8.98
C ARG A 183 0.08 8.02 9.85
N GLY A 184 0.09 8.75 10.97
CA GLY A 184 -1.04 8.75 11.91
C GLY A 184 -1.28 7.34 12.46
N SER A 185 -2.37 6.70 12.04
CA SER A 185 -2.78 5.34 12.38
C SER A 185 -2.33 4.26 11.40
N ARG A 186 -1.41 4.56 10.47
CA ARG A 186 -0.74 3.54 9.62
C ARG A 186 0.77 3.70 9.59
N LEU A 187 1.43 2.68 9.09
CA LEU A 187 2.82 2.74 8.64
C LEU A 187 2.87 2.48 7.13
N GLU A 188 3.94 3.00 6.54
CA GLU A 188 4.22 2.95 5.11
C GLU A 188 5.67 2.49 4.93
N VAL A 189 5.89 1.42 4.17
CA VAL A 189 7.22 0.99 3.72
C VAL A 189 7.34 1.32 2.24
N THR A 190 8.37 2.06 1.86
CA THR A 190 8.56 2.59 0.51
C THR A 190 9.80 2.02 -0.15
N THR A 191 9.66 1.60 -1.39
CA THR A 191 10.76 1.11 -2.24
C THR A 191 10.46 1.45 -3.69
N ASP A 192 11.34 1.08 -4.62
CA ASP A 192 11.09 1.25 -6.05
C ASP A 192 9.90 0.40 -6.49
N PHE A 193 9.31 0.75 -7.64
CA PHE A 193 8.36 -0.14 -8.28
C PHE A 193 9.00 -1.51 -8.55
N THR A 194 8.24 -2.60 -8.43
CA THR A 194 8.73 -3.96 -8.74
C THR A 194 7.93 -4.50 -9.92
N PRO A 195 8.45 -4.48 -11.17
CA PRO A 195 7.75 -5.00 -12.35
C PRO A 195 7.77 -6.54 -12.40
N ASP A 196 7.55 -7.19 -11.26
CA ASP A 196 7.46 -8.63 -11.12
C ASP A 196 6.45 -8.94 -10.01
N ALA A 197 5.34 -9.56 -10.41
CA ALA A 197 4.21 -9.79 -9.52
C ALA A 197 4.53 -10.78 -8.37
N PRO A 198 5.23 -11.91 -8.63
CA PRO A 198 5.77 -12.77 -7.58
C PRO A 198 6.67 -12.06 -6.56
N LEU A 199 7.64 -11.24 -7.01
CA LEU A 199 8.53 -10.48 -6.12
C LEU A 199 7.78 -9.41 -5.33
N MET A 200 6.81 -8.74 -5.93
CA MET A 200 5.94 -7.80 -5.23
C MET A 200 5.07 -8.48 -4.16
N LEU A 201 4.56 -9.69 -4.45
CA LEU A 201 3.85 -10.52 -3.48
C LEU A 201 4.77 -10.96 -2.33
N ALA A 202 5.98 -11.42 -2.65
CA ALA A 202 7.02 -11.77 -1.68
C ALA A 202 7.36 -10.59 -0.77
N THR A 203 7.54 -9.40 -1.35
CA THR A 203 7.80 -8.16 -0.63
C THR A 203 6.64 -7.81 0.32
N CYS A 204 5.40 -7.88 -0.16
CA CYS A 204 4.22 -7.65 0.67
C CYS A 204 4.13 -8.66 1.83
N GLY A 205 4.33 -9.95 1.54
CA GLY A 205 4.31 -11.03 2.54
C GLY A 205 5.38 -10.86 3.61
N LEU A 206 6.61 -10.55 3.21
CA LEU A 206 7.72 -10.24 4.11
C LEU A 206 7.39 -9.05 5.01
N ILE A 207 7.05 -7.90 4.43
CA ILE A 207 6.78 -6.67 5.18
C ILE A 207 5.66 -6.91 6.19
N MET A 208 4.56 -7.53 5.75
CA MET A 208 3.41 -7.76 6.62
C MET A 208 3.71 -8.75 7.74
N GLY A 209 4.41 -9.86 7.43
CA GLY A 209 4.78 -10.85 8.43
C GLY A 209 5.74 -10.30 9.49
N VAL A 210 6.75 -9.53 9.07
CA VAL A 210 7.67 -8.85 9.98
C VAL A 210 6.93 -7.79 10.80
N ALA A 211 6.15 -6.92 10.17
CA ALA A 211 5.43 -5.86 10.86
C ALA A 211 4.44 -6.40 11.91
N GLU A 212 3.64 -7.41 11.56
CA GLU A 212 2.69 -8.01 12.50
C GLU A 212 3.39 -8.70 13.66
N SER A 213 4.52 -9.37 13.40
CA SER A 213 5.32 -9.99 14.46
C SER A 213 5.93 -8.94 15.41
N VAL A 214 6.54 -7.89 14.87
CA VAL A 214 7.16 -6.82 15.66
C VAL A 214 6.11 -6.03 16.44
N MET A 215 4.92 -5.83 15.88
CA MET A 215 3.80 -5.18 16.59
C MET A 215 3.33 -5.95 17.84
N ARG A 216 3.71 -7.22 17.99
CA ARG A 216 3.42 -8.04 19.18
C ARG A 216 4.52 -7.99 20.23
N TRP A 217 5.65 -7.34 19.94
CA TRP A 217 6.70 -7.18 20.95
C TRP A 217 6.26 -6.20 22.04
N ASP A 218 6.77 -6.41 23.25
CA ASP A 218 6.39 -5.65 24.45
C ASP A 218 6.77 -4.17 24.34
N ARG A 219 7.89 -3.88 23.65
CA ARG A 219 8.40 -2.52 23.40
C ARG A 219 9.08 -2.40 22.05
N TYR A 220 9.09 -1.20 21.48
CA TYR A 220 9.69 -0.92 20.17
C TYR A 220 11.06 -0.24 20.29
N GLU A 221 11.99 -0.94 20.94
CA GLU A 221 13.37 -0.50 21.14
C GLU A 221 14.35 -1.33 20.28
N VAL A 222 15.45 -0.73 19.86
CA VAL A 222 16.44 -1.38 18.98
C VAL A 222 17.19 -2.52 19.68
N ASP A 223 17.23 -2.52 21.02
CA ASP A 223 17.82 -3.62 21.80
C ASP A 223 17.06 -4.95 21.60
N GLN A 224 15.78 -4.90 21.24
CA GLN A 224 14.98 -6.07 20.94
C GLN A 224 15.54 -6.86 19.75
N ILE A 225 16.22 -6.21 18.81
CA ILE A 225 16.82 -6.86 17.65
C ILE A 225 17.89 -7.88 18.12
N ALA A 226 18.75 -7.47 19.06
CA ALA A 226 19.77 -8.34 19.63
C ALA A 226 19.14 -9.47 20.46
N ARG A 227 18.11 -9.16 21.27
CA ARG A 227 17.38 -10.16 22.07
C ARG A 227 16.69 -11.23 21.22
N LYS A 228 16.34 -10.89 19.98
CA LYS A 228 15.71 -11.80 19.01
C LYS A 228 16.72 -12.44 18.04
N ALA A 229 18.02 -12.28 18.30
CA ALA A 229 19.11 -12.80 17.47
C ALA A 229 18.98 -12.42 15.98
N ILE A 230 18.46 -11.23 15.70
CA ILE A 230 18.38 -10.69 14.33
C ILE A 230 19.72 -10.03 14.01
N PRO A 231 20.37 -10.35 12.88
CA PRO A 231 21.69 -9.80 12.55
C PRO A 231 21.62 -8.28 12.36
N GLN A 232 22.65 -7.59 12.87
CA GLN A 232 22.77 -6.14 12.77
C GLN A 232 24.00 -5.77 11.96
N LEU A 233 23.77 -5.13 10.82
CA LEU A 233 24.83 -4.56 9.97
C LEU A 233 25.63 -3.49 10.73
N THR A 234 26.93 -3.40 10.46
CA THR A 234 27.81 -2.37 11.02
C THR A 234 28.92 -1.96 10.03
N PRO A 235 29.23 -0.66 9.87
CA PRO A 235 28.45 0.47 10.34
C PRO A 235 27.05 0.52 9.70
N PHE A 236 26.07 1.00 10.47
CA PHE A 236 24.70 1.19 10.01
C PHE A 236 24.18 2.55 10.47
N ARG A 237 23.71 3.36 9.52
CA ARG A 237 23.18 4.69 9.81
C ARG A 237 21.86 4.93 9.11
N LEU A 238 20.77 4.99 9.89
CA LEU A 238 19.50 5.47 9.39
C LEU A 238 19.58 6.95 9.03
N ARG A 239 19.05 7.30 7.87
CA ARG A 239 18.87 8.70 7.46
C ARG A 239 17.43 9.11 7.68
N LYS A 240 17.22 10.30 8.23
CA LYS A 240 15.89 10.90 8.26
C LYS A 240 15.43 11.16 6.82
N HIS A 241 14.14 11.01 6.59
CA HIS A 241 13.55 11.42 5.32
C HIS A 241 13.65 12.95 5.19
N SER A 242 14.09 13.47 4.04
CA SER A 242 14.40 14.91 3.88
C SER A 242 13.17 15.81 3.92
N SER A 243 12.04 15.33 3.39
CA SER A 243 10.79 16.11 3.27
C SER A 243 9.60 15.54 4.05
N ARG A 244 9.78 14.41 4.76
CA ARG A 244 8.66 13.67 5.38
C ARG A 244 9.06 13.16 6.76
N ARG A 245 8.08 12.75 7.57
CA ARG A 245 8.33 11.95 8.78
C ARG A 245 8.73 10.53 8.38
N GLY A 246 9.80 9.99 8.97
CA GLY A 246 10.26 8.62 8.77
C GLY A 246 11.77 8.48 8.56
N TRP A 247 12.20 7.26 8.22
CA TRP A 247 13.60 6.87 8.06
C TRP A 247 13.82 6.16 6.74
N ARG A 248 15.07 6.16 6.28
CA ARG A 248 15.50 5.50 5.05
C ARG A 248 16.91 4.96 5.16
N VAL A 249 17.12 3.83 4.50
CA VAL A 249 18.43 3.25 4.20
C VAL A 249 18.75 3.61 2.76
N ILE A 250 19.89 4.28 2.58
CA ILE A 250 20.43 4.71 1.28
C ILE A 250 21.82 4.08 1.08
N SER A 251 22.48 4.35 -0.05
CA SER A 251 23.82 3.83 -0.34
C SER A 251 24.84 4.08 0.78
N SER A 252 24.85 5.31 1.34
CA SER A 252 25.74 5.72 2.43
C SER A 252 25.25 5.37 3.84
N SER A 253 24.20 4.55 3.96
CA SER A 253 23.75 4.01 5.24
C SER A 253 24.55 2.78 5.70
N LEU A 254 25.24 2.12 4.78
CA LEU A 254 26.02 0.89 4.99
C LEU A 254 27.48 1.10 4.57
N SER A 255 28.36 0.15 4.91
CA SER A 255 29.78 0.16 4.50
C SER A 255 29.99 0.04 2.99
N ARG A 256 29.07 -0.61 2.29
CA ARG A 256 29.07 -0.83 0.84
C ARG A 256 27.69 -0.48 0.29
N ASN A 257 27.65 0.03 -0.95
CA ASN A 257 26.38 0.38 -1.59
C ASN A 257 25.55 -0.89 -1.84
N PRO A 258 24.41 -1.08 -1.17
CA PRO A 258 23.62 -2.31 -1.29
C PRO A 258 22.94 -2.45 -2.65
N PHE A 259 22.82 -1.38 -3.43
CA PHE A 259 22.17 -1.40 -4.74
C PHE A 259 23.13 -1.87 -5.85
N THR A 260 24.43 -1.59 -5.72
CA THR A 260 25.43 -1.89 -6.77
C THR A 260 26.40 -3.00 -6.39
N THR A 261 26.54 -3.34 -5.11
CA THR A 261 27.35 -4.49 -4.67
C THR A 261 26.63 -5.79 -5.06
N ASP A 262 27.38 -6.84 -5.41
CA ASP A 262 26.81 -8.18 -5.64
C ASP A 262 26.15 -8.69 -4.34
N PRO A 263 24.87 -9.09 -4.36
CA PRO A 263 24.19 -9.57 -3.16
C PRO A 263 24.77 -10.86 -2.57
N ASN A 264 25.58 -11.62 -3.33
CA ASN A 264 26.17 -12.90 -2.92
C ASN A 264 27.54 -12.75 -2.27
N VAL A 265 28.25 -11.63 -2.46
CA VAL A 265 29.57 -11.46 -1.87
C VAL A 265 29.48 -11.16 -0.38
N ALA A 266 30.34 -11.78 0.42
CA ALA A 266 30.46 -11.49 1.85
C ALA A 266 31.11 -10.11 2.05
N ALA A 267 30.32 -9.05 1.90
CA ALA A 267 30.80 -7.66 1.91
C ALA A 267 30.33 -6.84 3.12
N TRP A 268 29.41 -7.38 3.93
CA TRP A 268 28.80 -6.66 5.03
C TRP A 268 29.23 -7.23 6.38
N ARG A 269 29.82 -6.37 7.21
CA ARG A 269 30.19 -6.72 8.59
C ARG A 269 28.97 -6.64 9.49
N LEU A 270 28.86 -7.58 10.41
CA LEU A 270 27.84 -7.66 11.45
C LEU A 270 28.41 -7.21 12.80
N ARG A 271 27.53 -6.80 13.70
CA ARG A 271 27.92 -6.38 15.06
C ARG A 271 28.56 -7.49 15.89
N ASP A 272 28.27 -8.75 15.58
CA ASP A 272 28.88 -9.92 16.20
C ASP A 272 30.29 -10.23 15.65
N GLY A 273 30.80 -9.41 14.72
CA GLY A 273 32.13 -9.55 14.13
C GLY A 273 32.18 -10.36 12.84
N ARG A 274 31.11 -11.10 12.49
CA ARG A 274 31.05 -11.85 11.24
C ARG A 274 31.00 -10.91 10.02
N THR A 275 31.42 -11.43 8.88
CA THR A 275 31.13 -10.84 7.56
C THR A 275 30.18 -11.77 6.82
N ALA A 276 29.14 -11.21 6.23
CA ALA A 276 28.10 -11.95 5.53
C ALA A 276 27.72 -11.24 4.23
N SER A 277 27.11 -12.01 3.32
CA SER A 277 26.43 -11.53 2.13
C SER A 277 25.08 -10.90 2.46
N LEU A 278 24.54 -10.09 1.55
CA LEU A 278 23.22 -9.47 1.75
C LEU A 278 22.12 -10.55 1.85
N ARG A 279 22.29 -11.64 1.10
CA ARG A 279 21.43 -12.83 1.13
C ARG A 279 21.41 -13.54 2.47
N GLU A 280 22.58 -13.82 3.05
CA GLU A 280 22.68 -14.42 4.38
C GLU A 280 22.02 -13.53 5.44
N VAL A 281 22.29 -12.22 5.40
CA VAL A 281 21.67 -11.26 6.33
C VAL A 281 20.14 -11.25 6.19
N ALA A 282 19.62 -11.27 4.97
CA ALA A 282 18.18 -11.30 4.72
C ALA A 282 17.53 -12.61 5.20
N ALA A 283 18.17 -13.76 4.95
CA ALA A 283 17.70 -15.07 5.39
C ALA A 283 17.65 -15.17 6.93
N GLU A 284 18.75 -14.79 7.60
CA GLU A 284 18.84 -14.77 9.06
C GLU A 284 17.82 -13.80 9.67
N THR A 285 17.68 -12.60 9.09
CA THR A 285 16.69 -11.60 9.53
C THR A 285 15.27 -12.10 9.42
N THR A 286 14.96 -12.89 8.39
CA THR A 286 13.58 -13.35 8.11
C THR A 286 13.18 -14.56 8.96
N ARG A 287 14.15 -15.34 9.45
CA ARG A 287 13.92 -16.60 10.17
C ARG A 287 12.91 -16.49 11.32
N PRO A 288 12.95 -15.47 12.21
CA PRO A 288 11.99 -15.36 13.32
C PRO A 288 10.55 -15.08 12.88
N PHE A 289 10.34 -14.63 11.64
CA PHE A 289 9.06 -14.11 11.14
C PHE A 289 8.34 -15.08 10.20
N ARG A 290 8.96 -16.21 9.86
CA ARG A 290 8.48 -17.17 8.84
C ARG A 290 7.04 -17.61 9.07
N GLN A 291 6.67 -17.92 10.32
CA GLN A 291 5.32 -18.36 10.65
C GLN A 291 4.27 -17.31 10.29
N GLU A 292 4.54 -16.05 10.63
CA GLU A 292 3.60 -14.95 10.39
C GLU A 292 3.56 -14.56 8.91
N ILE A 293 4.71 -14.59 8.22
CA ILE A 293 4.78 -14.44 6.76
C ILE A 293 3.89 -15.48 6.08
N ARG A 294 4.05 -16.77 6.42
CA ARG A 294 3.23 -17.86 5.87
C ARG A 294 1.75 -17.69 6.20
N ARG A 295 1.41 -17.23 7.40
CA ARG A 295 0.03 -17.05 7.86
C ARG A 295 -0.71 -15.96 7.08
N LEU A 296 -0.06 -14.84 6.79
CA LEU A 296 -0.65 -13.68 6.11
C LEU A 296 -0.59 -13.77 4.57
N SER A 297 0.43 -14.44 4.04
CA SER A 297 0.55 -14.76 2.62
C SER A 297 0.12 -16.22 2.36
N ASP A 298 1.06 -17.10 2.04
CA ASP A 298 0.90 -18.55 1.95
C ASP A 298 2.27 -19.26 1.94
N ALA A 299 2.25 -20.60 1.90
CA ALA A 299 3.48 -21.40 1.89
C ALA A 299 4.30 -21.23 0.60
N ALA A 300 3.66 -20.97 -0.54
CA ALA A 300 4.34 -20.79 -1.81
C ALA A 300 5.12 -19.46 -1.84
N THR A 301 4.52 -18.40 -1.30
CA THR A 301 5.15 -17.09 -1.14
C THR A 301 6.36 -17.17 -0.21
N LEU A 302 6.25 -17.85 0.94
CA LEU A 302 7.40 -18.05 1.83
C LEU A 302 8.53 -18.83 1.14
N ARG A 303 8.20 -19.91 0.41
CA ARG A 303 9.23 -20.65 -0.38
C ARG A 303 9.89 -19.78 -1.44
N HIS A 304 9.14 -18.89 -2.08
CA HIS A 304 9.72 -17.97 -3.06
C HIS A 304 10.67 -16.96 -2.40
N ILE A 305 10.28 -16.39 -1.24
CA ILE A 305 11.15 -15.54 -0.41
C ILE A 305 12.45 -16.29 -0.08
N ASP A 306 12.33 -17.53 0.40
CA ASP A 306 13.49 -18.37 0.75
C ASP A 306 14.39 -18.65 -0.44
N ALA A 307 13.81 -19.01 -1.59
CA ALA A 307 14.55 -19.26 -2.82
C ALA A 307 15.29 -18.00 -3.28
N VAL A 308 14.67 -16.82 -3.17
CA VAL A 308 15.40 -15.56 -3.45
C VAL A 308 16.54 -15.41 -2.45
N PHE A 309 16.33 -15.55 -1.15
CA PHE A 309 17.42 -15.39 -0.19
C PHE A 309 18.52 -16.46 -0.28
N ALA A 310 18.22 -17.65 -0.81
CA ALA A 310 19.21 -18.69 -1.10
C ALA A 310 19.97 -18.46 -2.42
N GLY A 311 19.47 -17.59 -3.31
CA GLY A 311 20.01 -17.40 -4.66
C GLY A 311 19.43 -18.36 -5.70
N ASP A 312 18.52 -19.24 -5.30
CA ASP A 312 17.81 -20.19 -6.18
C ASP A 312 16.72 -19.52 -7.03
N ALA A 313 16.27 -18.33 -6.63
CA ALA A 313 15.38 -17.48 -7.41
C ALA A 313 15.95 -16.07 -7.56
N ARG A 314 15.65 -15.43 -8.70
CA ARG A 314 16.22 -14.14 -9.07
C ARG A 314 15.65 -13.00 -8.22
N SER A 315 16.56 -12.16 -7.73
CA SER A 315 16.31 -10.77 -7.32
C SER A 315 16.50 -9.84 -8.52
N LEU A 316 15.88 -8.65 -8.49
CA LEU A 316 16.19 -7.61 -9.48
C LEU A 316 17.61 -7.03 -9.30
N LEU A 317 18.23 -7.24 -8.14
CA LEU A 317 19.64 -6.94 -7.90
C LEU A 317 20.60 -7.94 -8.57
N ASP A 318 20.13 -9.08 -9.09
CA ASP A 318 21.01 -10.00 -9.83
C ASP A 318 21.33 -9.51 -11.25
N PHE A 319 20.55 -8.54 -11.75
CA PHE A 319 20.81 -7.95 -13.06
C PHE A 319 21.93 -6.91 -12.97
N PRO A 320 22.73 -6.73 -14.04
CA PRO A 320 23.77 -5.71 -14.09
C PRO A 320 23.21 -4.27 -14.14
N LYS A 321 21.96 -4.10 -14.58
CA LYS A 321 21.25 -2.82 -14.69
C LYS A 321 19.77 -2.99 -14.34
N ARG A 322 19.06 -1.90 -14.05
CA ARG A 322 17.58 -1.90 -13.92
C ARG A 322 16.94 -2.51 -15.18
N PRO A 323 16.05 -3.52 -15.05
CA PRO A 323 15.38 -4.14 -16.20
C PRO A 323 14.50 -3.18 -17.01
N ASN A 324 14.44 -3.36 -18.34
CA ASN A 324 13.62 -2.52 -19.23
C ASN A 324 12.11 -2.65 -18.98
N VAL A 325 11.65 -3.72 -18.33
CA VAL A 325 10.22 -3.90 -17.97
C VAL A 325 9.68 -2.83 -17.03
N TYR A 326 10.55 -2.02 -16.43
CA TYR A 326 10.15 -0.82 -15.70
C TYR A 326 9.61 0.29 -16.62
N ASP A 327 10.06 0.37 -17.88
CA ASP A 327 9.85 1.54 -18.72
C ASP A 327 8.48 1.56 -19.42
N ASP A 328 7.75 0.44 -19.34
CA ASP A 328 6.38 0.28 -19.83
C ASP A 328 5.55 -0.65 -18.92
N ALA A 329 5.28 -0.16 -17.71
CA ALA A 329 4.54 -0.87 -16.68
C ALA A 329 3.06 -1.10 -17.06
N GLY A 330 2.56 -2.30 -16.75
CA GLY A 330 1.16 -2.69 -16.98
C GLY A 330 0.85 -3.21 -18.38
N HIS A 331 1.77 -3.04 -19.35
CA HIS A 331 1.54 -3.50 -20.73
C HIS A 331 1.71 -5.02 -20.88
N LEU A 332 2.78 -5.59 -20.32
CA LEU A 332 3.12 -7.02 -20.49
C LEU A 332 2.60 -7.93 -19.37
N ILE A 333 2.46 -7.41 -18.15
CA ILE A 333 2.16 -8.21 -16.97
C ILE A 333 0.65 -8.34 -16.82
N HIS A 334 0.14 -9.51 -17.18
CA HIS A 334 -1.25 -9.88 -16.95
C HIS A 334 -1.34 -10.82 -15.76
N TRP A 335 -1.79 -10.32 -14.60
CA TRP A 335 -2.04 -11.13 -13.41
C TRP A 335 -2.91 -12.37 -13.72
N ASN A 336 -3.89 -12.24 -14.63
CA ASN A 336 -4.82 -13.30 -15.01
C ASN A 336 -4.24 -14.34 -16.02
N ARG A 337 -3.03 -14.17 -16.57
CA ARG A 337 -2.46 -15.14 -17.53
C ARG A 337 -1.90 -16.40 -16.86
N ARG A 338 -1.76 -16.45 -15.53
CA ARG A 338 -1.39 -17.66 -14.78
C ARG A 338 -2.62 -18.20 -14.03
N ARG A 339 -2.93 -19.50 -14.20
CA ARG A 339 -4.03 -20.28 -13.59
C ARG A 339 -3.96 -20.36 -12.04
N VAL A 340 -3.91 -19.23 -11.34
CA VAL A 340 -3.60 -19.21 -9.90
C VAL A 340 -4.50 -18.21 -9.18
N ARG A 341 -5.85 -18.34 -9.31
CA ARG A 341 -6.79 -17.72 -8.36
C ARG A 341 -6.89 -18.62 -7.12
N HIS A 342 -5.95 -18.48 -6.19
CA HIS A 342 -5.97 -19.27 -4.95
C HIS A 342 -6.91 -18.70 -3.89
N TRP A 343 -7.14 -17.38 -3.90
CA TRP A 343 -7.89 -16.70 -2.85
C TRP A 343 -9.14 -16.01 -3.40
N ALA A 344 -10.27 -16.26 -2.74
CA ALA A 344 -11.50 -15.50 -2.98
C ALA A 344 -11.31 -14.02 -2.63
N ARG A 345 -12.14 -13.16 -3.22
CA ARG A 345 -12.20 -11.72 -2.89
C ARG A 345 -12.39 -11.51 -1.39
N SER A 346 -11.79 -10.46 -0.84
CA SER A 346 -12.05 -10.07 0.56
C SER A 346 -13.47 -9.53 0.72
N ASP A 347 -13.94 -9.37 1.95
CA ASP A 347 -15.29 -8.85 2.18
C ASP A 347 -15.36 -7.36 1.84
N TYR A 348 -14.29 -6.60 2.14
CA TYR A 348 -14.15 -5.21 1.70
C TYR A 348 -14.13 -5.08 0.18
N GLU A 349 -13.43 -5.96 -0.53
CA GLU A 349 -13.45 -5.96 -1.99
C GLU A 349 -14.86 -6.19 -2.54
N LYS A 350 -15.63 -7.14 -1.97
CA LYS A 350 -17.02 -7.39 -2.37
C LYS A 350 -17.92 -6.16 -2.13
N VAL A 351 -17.75 -5.49 -0.99
CA VAL A 351 -18.48 -4.25 -0.66
C VAL A 351 -18.12 -3.14 -1.64
N ILE A 352 -16.83 -2.93 -1.89
CA ILE A 352 -16.34 -1.87 -2.79
C ILE A 352 -16.85 -2.09 -4.21
N HIS A 353 -16.89 -3.34 -4.71
CA HIS A 353 -17.49 -3.64 -6.00
C HIS A 353 -18.98 -3.28 -6.09
N ARG A 354 -19.74 -3.41 -4.99
CA ARG A 354 -21.14 -2.95 -4.95
C ARG A 354 -21.23 -1.42 -4.93
N VAL A 355 -20.33 -0.77 -4.20
CA VAL A 355 -20.26 0.69 -4.12
C VAL A 355 -19.99 1.30 -5.50
N ILE A 356 -18.99 0.78 -6.23
CA ILE A 356 -18.59 1.29 -7.55
C ILE A 356 -19.52 0.84 -8.70
N ALA A 357 -20.51 0.00 -8.44
CA ALA A 357 -21.56 -0.32 -9.42
C ALA A 357 -22.52 0.86 -9.66
N HIS A 358 -22.50 1.88 -8.80
CA HIS A 358 -23.37 3.08 -8.84
C HIS A 358 -24.88 2.80 -8.68
N GLU A 359 -25.25 1.55 -8.41
CA GLU A 359 -26.62 1.13 -8.12
C GLU A 359 -27.00 1.42 -6.66
N PRO A 360 -28.27 1.77 -6.37
CA PRO A 360 -28.73 1.90 -5.00
C PRO A 360 -28.61 0.58 -4.23
N MET A 361 -27.98 0.63 -3.06
CA MET A 361 -27.81 -0.49 -2.15
C MET A 361 -28.92 -0.50 -1.10
N TRP A 362 -29.48 -1.68 -0.84
CA TRP A 362 -30.39 -1.90 0.29
C TRP A 362 -29.60 -2.15 1.57
N ILE A 363 -29.72 -1.26 2.56
CA ILE A 363 -28.98 -1.30 3.82
C ILE A 363 -29.97 -0.96 4.95
N GLY A 364 -30.17 -1.89 5.89
CA GLY A 364 -31.05 -1.66 7.05
C GLY A 364 -32.48 -1.23 6.69
N GLY A 365 -33.08 -1.86 5.66
CA GLY A 365 -34.46 -1.56 5.23
C GLY A 365 -34.62 -0.30 4.36
N LYS A 366 -33.53 0.41 4.06
CA LYS A 366 -33.55 1.64 3.24
C LYS A 366 -32.65 1.52 2.02
N ARG A 367 -32.92 2.33 0.99
CA ARG A 367 -32.10 2.41 -0.24
C ARG A 367 -31.11 3.57 -0.16
N TYR A 368 -29.84 3.29 -0.43
CA TYR A 368 -28.76 4.25 -0.37
C TYR A 368 -27.93 4.25 -1.65
N LYS A 369 -27.55 5.43 -2.15
CA LYS A 369 -26.62 5.56 -3.28
C LYS A 369 -25.28 6.08 -2.77
N ALA A 370 -24.19 5.43 -3.15
CA ALA A 370 -22.85 5.90 -2.82
C ALA A 370 -22.54 7.20 -3.56
N GLU A 371 -22.04 8.21 -2.85
CA GLU A 371 -21.68 9.51 -3.42
C GLU A 371 -20.18 9.73 -3.48
N ARG A 372 -19.45 9.28 -2.45
CA ARG A 372 -18.04 9.59 -2.25
C ARG A 372 -17.40 8.54 -1.34
N MET A 373 -16.13 8.23 -1.60
CA MET A 373 -15.30 7.54 -0.61
C MET A 373 -14.63 8.58 0.30
N GLN A 374 -14.70 8.39 1.60
CA GLN A 374 -14.06 9.24 2.59
C GLN A 374 -12.88 8.51 3.22
N GLY A 375 -11.68 9.04 3.01
CA GLY A 375 -10.45 8.34 3.39
C GLY A 375 -10.40 6.93 2.78
N TRP A 376 -9.86 5.97 3.51
CA TRP A 376 -9.59 4.62 3.00
C TRP A 376 -10.70 3.65 3.40
N TYR A 377 -11.52 4.03 4.39
CA TYR A 377 -12.36 3.11 5.17
C TYR A 377 -13.85 3.44 5.15
N GLU A 378 -14.22 4.65 4.72
CA GLU A 378 -15.58 5.15 4.84
C GLU A 378 -16.18 5.48 3.48
N VAL A 379 -17.50 5.37 3.40
CA VAL A 379 -18.27 5.71 2.22
C VAL A 379 -19.42 6.62 2.64
N VAL A 380 -19.54 7.75 1.96
CA VAL A 380 -20.67 8.67 2.11
C VAL A 380 -21.78 8.21 1.18
N PHE A 381 -22.94 7.92 1.77
CA PHE A 381 -24.15 7.55 1.05
C PHE A 381 -25.21 8.64 1.16
N ARG A 382 -26.06 8.72 0.14
CA ARG A 382 -27.32 9.47 0.16
C ARG A 382 -28.49 8.50 0.21
N GLU A 383 -29.37 8.63 1.19
CA GLU A 383 -30.65 7.90 1.22
C GLU A 383 -31.53 8.34 0.04
N VAL A 384 -32.07 7.39 -0.72
CA VAL A 384 -32.78 7.67 -1.98
C VAL A 384 -34.08 8.42 -1.74
N GLN A 385 -34.81 8.11 -0.67
CA GLN A 385 -36.13 8.72 -0.38
C GLN A 385 -36.01 10.09 0.28
N THR A 386 -35.16 10.21 1.30
CA THR A 386 -35.08 11.42 2.13
C THR A 386 -33.97 12.37 1.70
N GLY A 387 -33.03 11.92 0.86
CA GLY A 387 -31.83 12.69 0.49
C GLY A 387 -30.81 12.84 1.63
N VAL A 388 -31.07 12.29 2.81
CA VAL A 388 -30.18 12.41 3.98
C VAL A 388 -28.87 11.69 3.73
N ARG A 389 -27.76 12.35 4.08
CA ARG A 389 -26.42 11.75 3.98
C ARG A 389 -26.11 10.91 5.22
N ARG A 390 -25.48 9.76 4.99
CA ARG A 390 -24.96 8.88 6.04
C ARG A 390 -23.56 8.41 5.68
N VAL A 391 -22.64 8.49 6.63
CA VAL A 391 -21.32 7.88 6.52
C VAL A 391 -21.41 6.47 7.12
N MET A 392 -20.92 5.48 6.37
CA MET A 392 -20.80 4.10 6.84
C MET A 392 -19.40 3.60 6.53
N ASN A 393 -18.82 2.86 7.46
CA ASN A 393 -17.51 2.25 7.24
C ASN A 393 -17.60 0.85 6.62
N LEU A 394 -16.48 0.32 6.12
CA LEU A 394 -16.49 -0.98 5.44
C LEU A 394 -16.89 -2.14 6.36
N ASP A 395 -16.51 -2.14 7.65
CA ASP A 395 -16.94 -3.16 8.62
C ASP A 395 -18.47 -3.20 8.77
N GLU A 396 -19.11 -2.04 8.90
CA GLU A 396 -20.56 -1.90 8.97
C GLU A 396 -21.23 -2.42 7.70
N LEU A 397 -20.71 -2.02 6.54
CA LEU A 397 -21.24 -2.45 5.24
C LEU A 397 -21.14 -3.96 5.05
N VAL A 398 -20.04 -4.59 5.49
CA VAL A 398 -19.91 -6.06 5.48
C VAL A 398 -20.98 -6.70 6.36
N ARG A 399 -21.15 -6.24 7.61
CA ARG A 399 -22.17 -6.81 8.52
C ARG A 399 -23.59 -6.67 7.97
N LEU A 400 -23.92 -5.51 7.43
CA LEU A 400 -25.26 -5.20 6.93
C LEU A 400 -25.58 -5.92 5.62
N THR A 401 -24.58 -6.21 4.80
CA THR A 401 -24.77 -6.98 3.56
C THR A 401 -24.84 -8.49 3.75
N VAL A 402 -24.22 -9.03 4.81
CA VAL A 402 -24.27 -10.47 5.16
C VAL A 402 -25.60 -10.87 5.79
N ARG A 403 -26.24 -9.98 6.57
CA ARG A 403 -27.57 -10.24 7.19
C ARG A 403 -28.70 -10.52 6.21
N LYS A 404 -28.48 -10.36 4.90
CA LYS A 404 -29.44 -10.67 3.83
C LYS A 404 -29.46 -12.15 3.41
N ARG A 405 -28.62 -13.01 3.99
CA ARG A 405 -28.50 -14.45 3.67
C ARG A 405 -29.03 -15.40 4.75
N ARG A 406 -29.75 -14.89 5.75
CA ARG A 406 -30.47 -15.72 6.73
C ARG A 406 -31.95 -15.43 6.67
#